data_AF-A0A3M5GP66-F1
#
_entry.id   AF-A0A3M5GP66-F1
#
_cell.length_a   1.000
_cell.length_b   1.000
_cell.length_c   1.000
_cell.angle_alpha   90.00
_cell.angle_beta   90.00
_cell.angle_gamma   90.00
#
_symmetry.space_group_name_H-M   'P 1'
#
loop_
_entity.id
_entity.type
_entity.pdbx_description
1 polymer ?
#
loop_
_entity_poly.entity_id
_entity_poly.type
_entity_poly.pdbx_seq_one_letter_code
_entity_poly.pdbx_strand_id
1 'polypeptide(L)'
;MAPRTPVTLGRTPHETAQQIYSMNVAMIHRCAAVLVNLNVFRGLEPDSGSAFEVGMAVALNKPVWAYFEPVTSLRELVSHDEHGFDRDGFMVEDFDLPRNLMLACSWAGTSSTVELGAEALARYLNGLKVMPGE
;
A
#
# COMPACT_ATOMS: atom_id res chain seq x y z
N MET A 1 9.45 9.46 -4.37
CA MET A 1 9.37 10.19 -5.66
C MET A 1 9.57 9.17 -6.77
N ALA A 2 8.52 8.76 -7.49
CA ALA A 2 8.68 7.80 -8.59
C ALA A 2 9.66 8.38 -9.64
N PRO A 3 10.59 7.57 -10.20
CA PRO A 3 11.47 8.04 -11.26
C PRO A 3 10.61 8.55 -12.42
N ARG A 4 10.99 9.68 -13.03
CA ARG A 4 10.32 10.19 -14.23
C ARG A 4 10.45 9.13 -15.33
N THR A 5 9.39 8.35 -15.55
CA THR A 5 9.31 7.44 -16.68
C THR A 5 9.51 8.27 -17.94
N PRO A 6 10.48 7.92 -18.82
CA PRO A 6 10.69 8.68 -20.04
C PRO A 6 9.45 8.58 -20.91
N VAL A 7 8.65 9.64 -20.93
CA VAL A 7 7.55 9.81 -21.87
C VAL A 7 8.18 9.85 -23.25
N THR A 8 7.94 8.81 -24.04
CA THR A 8 8.48 8.72 -25.40
C THR A 8 7.77 9.77 -26.26
N LEU A 9 8.55 10.66 -26.89
CA LEU A 9 8.04 11.72 -27.78
C LEU A 9 7.15 11.10 -28.88
N GLY A 10 5.97 11.69 -29.11
CA GLY A 10 5.03 11.29 -30.16
C GLY A 10 3.84 10.42 -29.72
N ARG A 11 3.71 10.10 -28.42
CA ARG A 11 2.55 9.40 -27.86
C ARG A 11 1.45 10.34 -27.40
N THR A 12 0.20 9.90 -27.53
CA THR A 12 -0.95 10.55 -26.89
C THR A 12 -0.90 10.37 -25.36
N PRO A 13 -1.63 11.19 -24.58
CA PRO A 13 -1.76 10.99 -23.14
C PRO A 13 -2.29 9.60 -22.76
N HIS A 14 -3.23 9.07 -23.53
CA HIS A 14 -3.81 7.74 -23.31
C HIS A 14 -2.80 6.61 -23.52
N GLU A 15 -2.03 6.65 -24.62
CA GLU A 15 -0.98 5.66 -24.89
C GLU A 15 0.12 5.71 -23.82
N THR A 16 0.46 6.92 -23.35
CA THR A 16 1.43 7.10 -22.27
C THR A 16 0.93 6.47 -20.97
N ALA A 17 -0.34 6.68 -20.61
CA ALA A 17 -0.95 6.07 -19.43
C ALA A 17 -0.97 4.53 -19.54
N GLN A 18 -1.39 3.98 -20.68
CA GLN A 18 -1.41 2.54 -20.93
C GLN A 18 0.00 1.92 -20.81
N GLN A 19 1.02 2.64 -21.29
CA GLN A 19 2.40 2.20 -21.18
C GLN A 19 2.87 2.20 -19.72
N ILE A 20 2.61 3.27 -18.96
CA ILE A 20 2.99 3.35 -17.54
C ILE A 20 2.34 2.21 -16.76
N TYR A 21 1.03 1.98 -16.96
CA TYR A 21 0.31 0.86 -16.37
C TYR A 21 0.98 -0.48 -16.70
N SER A 22 1.25 -0.74 -17.98
CA SER A 22 1.86 -2.00 -18.43
C SER A 22 3.26 -2.19 -17.83
N MET A 23 4.02 -1.10 -17.69
CA MET A 23 5.34 -1.13 -17.07
C MET A 23 5.27 -1.45 -15.57
N ASN A 24 4.37 -0.83 -14.81
CA ASN A 24 4.17 -1.10 -13.39
C ASN A 24 3.74 -2.55 -13.15
N VAL A 25 2.75 -3.03 -13.90
CA VAL A 25 2.31 -4.45 -13.86
C VAL A 25 3.49 -5.39 -14.14
N ALA A 26 4.28 -5.11 -15.17
CA ALA A 26 5.47 -5.91 -15.46
C ALA A 26 6.54 -5.83 -14.35
N MET A 27 6.62 -4.74 -13.58
CA MET A 27 7.51 -4.66 -12.42
C MET A 27 7.03 -5.56 -11.29
N ILE A 28 5.72 -5.59 -11.02
CA ILE A 28 5.13 -6.44 -9.99
C ILE A 28 5.34 -7.91 -10.35
N HIS A 29 5.09 -8.31 -11.60
CA HIS A 29 5.32 -9.70 -12.03
C HIS A 29 6.75 -10.18 -11.80
N ARG A 30 7.76 -9.32 -12.05
CA ARG A 30 9.18 -9.70 -11.95
C ARG A 30 9.81 -9.54 -10.56
N CYS A 31 9.21 -8.76 -9.67
CA CYS A 31 9.81 -8.53 -8.34
C CYS A 31 9.67 -9.76 -7.43
N ALA A 32 10.53 -9.85 -6.42
CA ALA A 32 10.42 -10.87 -5.38
C ALA A 32 9.38 -10.50 -4.30
N ALA A 33 9.15 -9.21 -4.09
CA ALA A 33 8.27 -8.65 -3.08
C ALA A 33 7.88 -7.21 -3.45
N VAL A 34 6.86 -6.68 -2.78
CA VAL A 34 6.45 -5.28 -2.90
C VAL A 34 6.64 -4.57 -1.56
N LEU A 35 7.33 -3.43 -1.57
CA LEU A 35 7.35 -2.46 -0.48
C LEU A 35 6.44 -1.29 -0.87
N VAL A 36 5.37 -1.05 -0.14
CA VAL A 36 4.31 -0.12 -0.54
C VAL A 36 4.07 0.97 0.50
N ASN A 37 3.88 2.20 0.01
CA ASN A 37 3.47 3.33 0.82
C ASN A 37 1.96 3.32 1.03
N LEU A 38 1.49 3.14 2.26
CA LEU A 38 0.07 3.23 2.61
C LEU A 38 -0.24 4.43 3.51
N ASN A 39 0.60 5.48 3.47
CA ASN A 39 0.25 6.77 4.07
C ASN A 39 -1.00 7.36 3.44
N VAL A 40 -1.66 8.24 4.20
CA VAL A 40 -2.85 8.97 3.74
C VAL A 40 -2.56 9.75 2.47
N PHE A 41 -3.43 9.63 1.46
CA PHE A 41 -3.23 10.27 0.17
C PHE A 41 -4.54 10.87 -0.34
N ARG A 42 -4.61 12.21 -0.42
CA ARG A 42 -5.79 12.95 -0.90
C ARG A 42 -7.09 12.57 -0.17
N GLY A 43 -6.99 12.39 1.14
CA GLY A 43 -8.06 11.90 2.00
C GLY A 43 -7.45 11.24 3.23
N LEU A 44 -8.16 10.28 3.81
CA LEU A 44 -7.70 9.50 4.96
C LEU A 44 -7.31 8.07 4.57
N GLU A 45 -7.55 7.69 3.32
CA GLU A 45 -7.22 6.38 2.77
C GLU A 45 -5.87 6.39 2.04
N PRO A 46 -5.25 5.22 1.85
CA PRO A 46 -4.13 5.03 0.94
C PRO A 46 -4.49 5.38 -0.52
N ASP A 47 -3.45 5.62 -1.32
CA ASP A 47 -3.61 5.79 -2.76
C ASP A 47 -4.25 4.54 -3.42
N SER A 48 -5.27 4.76 -4.26
CA SER A 48 -5.99 3.66 -4.92
C SER A 48 -5.13 2.92 -5.95
N GLY A 49 -4.15 3.59 -6.54
CA GLY A 49 -3.13 2.94 -7.37
C GLY A 49 -2.30 1.95 -6.56
N SER A 50 -1.83 2.38 -5.38
CA SER A 50 -1.08 1.52 -4.46
C SER A 50 -1.93 0.33 -3.97
N ALA A 51 -3.22 0.54 -3.68
CA ALA A 51 -4.14 -0.56 -3.32
C ALA A 51 -4.30 -1.59 -4.46
N PHE A 52 -4.35 -1.14 -5.72
CA PHE A 52 -4.36 -2.03 -6.89
C PHE A 52 -3.07 -2.86 -6.97
N GLU A 53 -1.91 -2.25 -6.77
CA GLU A 53 -0.62 -2.93 -6.82
C GLU A 53 -0.46 -3.96 -5.68
N VAL A 54 -0.99 -3.66 -4.49
CA VAL A 54 -1.08 -4.61 -3.37
C VAL A 54 -1.93 -5.82 -3.74
N GLY A 55 -3.16 -5.60 -4.22
CA GLY A 55 -4.06 -6.69 -4.60
C GLY A 55 -3.45 -7.62 -5.66
N MET A 56 -2.75 -7.05 -6.65
CA MET A 56 -2.05 -7.83 -7.67
C MET A 56 -0.88 -8.63 -7.08
N ALA A 57 -0.06 -8.03 -6.22
CA ALA A 57 1.06 -8.72 -5.58
C ALA A 57 0.60 -9.90 -4.73
N VAL A 58 -0.46 -9.70 -3.93
CA VAL A 58 -1.09 -10.74 -3.10
C VAL A 58 -1.60 -11.89 -3.97
N ALA A 59 -2.32 -11.59 -5.06
CA ALA A 59 -2.82 -12.60 -5.99
C ALA A 59 -1.69 -13.40 -6.69
N LEU A 60 -0.51 -12.81 -6.84
CA LEU A 60 0.70 -13.47 -7.38
C LEU A 60 1.53 -14.18 -6.30
N ASN A 61 1.03 -14.30 -5.06
CA ASN A 61 1.74 -14.86 -3.91
C ASN A 61 3.08 -14.15 -3.60
N LYS A 62 3.15 -12.84 -3.88
CA LYS A 62 4.33 -12.03 -3.56
C LYS A 62 4.13 -11.39 -2.19
N PRO A 63 5.11 -11.47 -1.27
CA PRO A 63 5.01 -10.79 0.02
C PRO A 63 4.92 -9.27 -0.20
N VAL A 64 3.95 -8.67 0.50
CA VAL A 64 3.74 -7.22 0.54
C VAL A 64 4.19 -6.72 1.90
N TRP A 65 5.09 -5.75 1.92
CA TRP A 65 5.47 -5.01 3.11
C TRP A 65 4.93 -3.59 3.01
N ALA A 66 4.08 -3.18 3.95
CA ALA A 66 3.54 -1.83 3.96
C ALA A 66 4.38 -0.91 4.83
N TYR A 67 4.39 0.38 4.50
CA TYR A 67 4.84 1.40 5.43
C TYR A 67 3.89 2.58 5.49
N PHE A 68 3.69 3.10 6.70
CA PHE A 68 2.79 4.22 6.98
C PHE A 68 3.06 4.83 8.36
N GLU A 69 2.70 6.09 8.56
CA GLU A 69 2.72 6.74 9.87
C GLU A 69 1.89 5.95 10.88
N PRO A 70 2.43 5.66 12.09
CA PRO A 70 1.76 4.82 13.07
C PRO A 70 0.36 5.31 13.41
N VAL A 71 -0.59 4.39 13.32
CA VAL A 71 -1.97 4.56 13.76
C VAL A 71 -2.48 3.20 14.19
N THR A 72 -3.30 3.15 15.24
CA THR A 72 -3.72 1.87 15.81
C THR A 72 -4.92 1.30 15.05
N SER A 73 -5.87 2.16 14.69
CA SER A 73 -7.10 1.74 14.01
C SER A 73 -7.60 2.76 12.98
N LEU A 74 -8.42 2.31 12.03
CA LEU A 74 -9.05 3.17 11.04
C LEU A 74 -9.95 4.23 11.70
N ARG A 75 -10.56 3.89 12.85
CA ARG A 75 -11.39 4.80 13.64
C ARG A 75 -10.61 5.93 14.30
N GLU A 76 -9.29 5.82 14.46
CA GLU A 76 -8.45 6.95 14.85
C GLU A 76 -8.22 7.93 13.69
N LEU A 77 -8.29 7.45 12.43
CA LEU A 77 -8.11 8.29 11.24
C LEU A 77 -9.41 8.97 10.82
N VAL A 78 -10.51 8.22 10.79
CA VAL A 78 -11.78 8.65 10.20
C VAL A 78 -12.73 9.12 11.29
N SER A 79 -13.10 10.41 11.25
CA SER A 79 -14.16 10.96 12.09
C SER A 79 -15.48 10.23 11.86
N HIS A 80 -16.10 9.77 12.93
CA HIS A 80 -17.37 9.05 12.91
C HIS A 80 -18.23 9.44 14.12
N ASP A 81 -19.53 9.19 14.01
CA ASP A 81 -20.48 9.34 15.11
C ASP A 81 -20.42 8.16 16.09
N GLU A 82 -21.25 8.19 17.13
CA GLU A 82 -21.37 7.14 18.15
C GLU A 82 -21.83 5.77 17.61
N HIS A 83 -22.33 5.74 16.36
CA HIS A 83 -22.74 4.53 15.67
C HIS A 83 -21.71 4.03 14.65
N GLY A 84 -20.58 4.75 14.47
CA GLY A 84 -19.51 4.37 13.56
C GLY A 84 -19.70 4.82 12.12
N PHE A 85 -20.58 5.80 11.86
CA PHE A 85 -20.78 6.35 10.52
C PHE A 85 -20.04 7.68 10.34
N ASP A 86 -19.43 7.87 9.18
CA ASP A 86 -18.82 9.14 8.80
C ASP A 86 -19.89 10.19 8.45
N ARG A 87 -19.44 11.42 8.15
CA ARG A 87 -20.34 12.55 7.82
C ARG A 87 -21.21 12.32 6.58
N ASP A 88 -20.81 11.39 5.72
CA ASP A 88 -21.48 11.07 4.46
C ASP A 88 -22.38 9.83 4.61
N GLY A 89 -22.45 9.25 5.82
CA GLY A 89 -23.30 8.11 6.16
C GLY A 89 -22.68 6.75 5.83
N PHE A 90 -21.37 6.68 5.60
CA PHE A 90 -20.65 5.43 5.38
C PHE A 90 -20.09 4.87 6.68
N MET A 91 -20.19 3.56 6.85
CA MET A 91 -19.66 2.87 8.03
C MET A 91 -18.13 2.84 7.98
N VAL A 92 -17.50 3.26 9.07
CA VAL A 92 -16.05 3.15 9.30
C VAL A 92 -15.76 1.78 9.91
N GLU A 93 -14.84 1.03 9.29
CA GLU A 93 -14.45 -0.30 9.75
C GLU A 93 -13.93 -0.28 11.20
N ASP A 94 -14.34 -1.27 11.99
CA ASP A 94 -14.06 -1.38 13.43
C ASP A 94 -13.41 -2.72 13.77
N PHE A 95 -12.32 -3.03 13.06
CA PHE A 95 -11.60 -4.29 13.21
C PHE A 95 -10.31 -4.14 14.01
N ASP A 96 -10.08 -2.98 14.64
CA ASP A 96 -8.79 -2.64 15.25
C ASP A 96 -7.62 -2.76 14.26
N LEU A 97 -7.89 -2.42 13.00
CA LEU A 97 -6.93 -2.44 11.90
C LEU A 97 -6.62 -1.03 11.46
N PRO A 98 -5.36 -0.70 11.13
CA PRO A 98 -4.94 0.67 10.83
C PRO A 98 -5.39 1.13 9.43
N ARG A 99 -5.83 0.21 8.57
CA ARG A 99 -6.26 0.45 7.18
C ARG A 99 -7.44 -0.46 6.86
N ASN A 100 -8.07 -0.21 5.71
CA ASN A 100 -9.07 -1.10 5.14
C ASN A 100 -8.64 -2.59 5.27
N LEU A 101 -9.57 -3.44 5.70
CA LEU A 101 -9.33 -4.85 6.01
C LEU A 101 -8.64 -5.60 4.87
N MET A 102 -8.93 -5.27 3.60
CA MET A 102 -8.35 -5.98 2.45
C MET A 102 -6.84 -5.75 2.36
N LEU A 103 -6.37 -4.57 2.77
CA LEU A 103 -4.95 -4.25 2.84
C LEU A 103 -4.35 -4.82 4.12
N ALA A 104 -5.01 -4.57 5.26
CA ALA A 104 -4.45 -4.89 6.56
C ALA A 104 -4.32 -6.38 6.87
N CYS A 105 -5.19 -7.19 6.28
CA CYS A 105 -5.12 -8.65 6.43
C CYS A 105 -4.18 -9.32 5.42
N SER A 106 -3.60 -8.58 4.46
CA SER A 106 -2.87 -9.19 3.33
C SER A 106 -1.37 -8.92 3.29
N TRP A 107 -0.84 -7.98 4.08
CA TRP A 107 0.60 -7.74 4.16
C TRP A 107 1.32 -8.83 4.97
N ALA A 108 2.59 -9.06 4.62
CA ALA A 108 3.52 -9.90 5.38
C ALA A 108 4.09 -9.15 6.60
N GLY A 109 4.07 -7.82 6.59
CA GLY A 109 4.55 -6.97 7.68
C GLY A 109 4.36 -5.49 7.38
N THR A 110 4.57 -4.68 8.41
CA THR A 110 4.45 -3.21 8.35
C THR A 110 5.65 -2.52 8.97
N SER A 111 5.88 -1.26 8.62
CA SER A 111 6.89 -0.40 9.23
C SER A 111 6.45 1.06 9.22
N SER A 112 7.05 1.91 10.05
CA SER A 112 6.69 3.34 10.12
C SER A 112 7.29 4.16 8.98
N THR A 113 8.40 3.71 8.41
CA THR A 113 9.10 4.40 7.31
C THR A 113 9.51 3.44 6.18
N VAL A 114 9.88 4.02 5.05
CA VAL A 114 10.36 3.24 3.89
C VAL A 114 11.71 2.58 4.18
N GLU A 115 12.60 3.23 4.93
CA GLU A 115 13.91 2.70 5.29
C GLU A 115 13.78 1.47 6.19
N LEU A 116 12.96 1.57 7.24
CA LEU A 116 12.66 0.45 8.14
C LEU A 116 11.94 -0.67 7.38
N GLY A 117 11.00 -0.33 6.51
CA GLY A 117 10.30 -1.31 5.68
C GLY A 117 11.23 -2.05 4.72
N ALA A 118 12.18 -1.36 4.10
CA ALA A 118 13.17 -1.97 3.22
C ALA A 118 14.09 -2.94 3.97
N GLU A 119 14.57 -2.55 5.15
CA GLU A 119 15.39 -3.42 6.00
C GLU A 119 14.62 -4.65 6.48
N ALA A 120 13.41 -4.45 7.00
CA ALA A 120 12.58 -5.54 7.51
C ALA A 120 12.16 -6.52 6.40
N LEU A 121 11.78 -6.01 5.23
CA LEU A 121 11.48 -6.84 4.07
C LEU A 121 12.70 -7.62 3.59
N ALA A 122 13.90 -7.02 3.59
CA ALA A 122 15.13 -7.74 3.26
C ALA A 122 15.41 -8.88 4.26
N ARG A 123 15.20 -8.66 5.56
CA ARG A 123 15.33 -9.72 6.58
C ARG A 123 14.30 -10.84 6.35
N TYR A 124 13.04 -10.48 6.10
CA TYR A 124 11.96 -11.42 5.78
C TYR A 124 12.30 -12.32 4.59
N LEU A 125 12.79 -11.73 3.50
CA LEU A 125 13.17 -12.47 2.29
C LEU A 125 14.37 -13.40 2.49
N ASN A 126 15.27 -13.09 3.43
CA ASN A 126 16.39 -13.93 3.80
C ASN A 126 16.03 -15.04 4.81
N GLY A 127 14.75 -15.18 5.19
CA GLY A 127 14.31 -16.15 6.19
C GLY A 127 14.75 -15.80 7.63
N LEU A 128 15.23 -14.57 7.84
CA LEU A 128 15.54 -14.06 9.17
C LEU A 128 14.23 -13.56 9.79
N LYS A 129 13.88 -14.06 10.98
CA LYS A 129 12.67 -13.62 11.70
C LYS A 129 12.70 -12.10 11.87
N VAL A 130 11.69 -11.43 11.34
CA VAL A 130 11.44 -10.01 11.65
C VAL A 130 10.90 -9.95 13.08
N MET A 131 11.59 -9.24 13.95
CA MET A 131 11.12 -8.96 15.31
C MET A 131 10.04 -7.87 15.22
N PRO A 132 8.86 -8.04 15.83
CA PRO A 132 7.83 -7.01 15.81
C PRO A 132 8.24 -5.80 16.69
N GLY A 133 8.22 -4.60 16.10
CA GLY A 133 8.12 -3.31 16.79
C GLY A 133 9.42 -2.68 17.30
N GLU A 134 9.94 -1.69 16.57
CA GLU A 134 10.63 -0.51 17.12
C GLU A 134 9.98 0.75 16.55
#